data_AF-A0ABD5P084-F1
#
_entry.id   AF-A0ABD5P084-F1
#
_cell.length_a   1.000
_cell.length_b   1.000
_cell.length_c   1.000
_cell.angle_alpha   90.00
_cell.angle_beta   90.00
_cell.angle_gamma   90.00
#
_symmetry.space_group_name_H-M   'P 1'
#
loop_
_entity.id
_entity.type
_entity.pdbx_description
1 polymer ?
#
loop_
_entity_poly.entity_id
_entity_poly.type
_entity_poly.pdbx_seq_one_letter_code
_entity_poly.pdbx_strand_id
1 'polypeptide(L)'
;MVTAGNLGDSHALSQRAWEYANEVIFGDEWPLTPDHVDLSRVTFETSTRMVRRHGVCSSDGCGNCTIRLSKRTLDRAGFEALQETIRHELVHAYQQQTTGVDTGHGDSFKQWVEPLALSGRCSTHYEKQPEDYKYRFYCIDGCGFIGGRHRWSVAVARAIEGTQICGTCDAQLRVEGPNGVLDEIPEWRDDTPFDEDDLRYRFYCENCGLIGGRRQMCKTVRRVVHGATICEHCDSLEIETRDESGNIITSNDL
;
A
#
# COMPACT_ATOMS: atom_id res chain seq x y z
N MET A 1 27.48 -24.18 9.07
CA MET A 1 26.25 -23.54 8.58
C MET A 1 26.63 -22.65 7.42
N VAL A 2 25.98 -22.83 6.28
CA VAL A 2 26.12 -21.89 5.16
C VAL A 2 25.29 -20.67 5.53
N THR A 3 25.93 -19.51 5.62
CA THR A 3 25.26 -18.23 5.85
C THR A 3 25.44 -17.39 4.60
N ALA A 4 24.35 -16.94 4.00
CA ALA A 4 24.35 -16.16 2.76
C ALA A 4 23.56 -14.85 2.93
N GLY A 5 23.83 -13.90 2.03
CA GLY A 5 23.24 -12.56 2.05
C GLY A 5 24.04 -11.55 2.83
N ASN A 6 23.65 -10.28 2.68
CA ASN A 6 24.41 -9.13 3.11
C ASN A 6 23.63 -8.30 4.13
N LEU A 7 24.35 -7.61 5.02
CA LEU A 7 23.77 -6.60 5.90
C LEU A 7 24.01 -5.22 5.27
N GLY A 8 22.94 -4.45 5.06
CA GLY A 8 23.00 -3.09 4.54
C GLY A 8 23.22 -2.03 5.63
N ASP A 9 23.08 -2.41 6.90
CA ASP A 9 23.34 -1.57 8.06
C ASP A 9 23.84 -2.39 9.26
N SER A 10 24.20 -1.72 10.36
CA SER A 10 24.65 -2.35 11.62
C SER A 10 23.52 -2.53 12.64
N HIS A 11 22.25 -2.40 12.23
CA HIS A 11 21.14 -2.47 13.16
C HIS A 11 20.82 -3.93 13.54
N ALA A 12 20.58 -4.19 14.83
CA ALA A 12 20.35 -5.55 15.34
C ALA A 12 19.15 -6.26 14.68
N LEU A 13 18.13 -5.51 14.25
CA LEU A 13 17.01 -6.09 13.49
C LEU A 13 17.46 -6.65 12.13
N SER A 14 18.36 -5.98 11.42
CA SER A 14 18.88 -6.46 10.14
C SER A 14 19.64 -7.76 10.33
N GLN A 15 20.45 -7.85 11.40
CA GLN A 15 21.14 -9.08 11.77
C GLN A 15 20.16 -10.22 12.08
N ARG A 16 19.15 -9.98 12.93
CA ARG A 16 18.16 -11.01 13.27
C ARG A 16 17.34 -11.46 12.06
N ALA A 17 16.99 -10.52 11.17
CA ALA A 17 16.26 -10.83 9.95
C ALA A 17 17.11 -11.67 8.99
N TRP A 18 18.40 -11.35 8.89
CA TRP A 18 19.37 -12.13 8.11
C TRP A 18 19.55 -13.55 8.68
N GLU A 19 19.72 -13.70 9.99
CA GLU A 19 19.79 -15.00 10.67
C GLU A 19 18.52 -15.82 10.40
N TYR A 20 17.34 -15.23 10.61
CA TYR A 20 16.08 -15.91 10.39
C TYR A 20 15.84 -16.26 8.91
N ALA A 21 16.24 -15.40 7.96
CA ALA A 21 16.14 -15.74 6.54
C ALA A 21 17.03 -16.93 6.17
N ASN A 22 18.22 -17.05 6.78
CA ASN A 22 19.06 -18.22 6.60
C ASN A 22 18.41 -19.49 7.19
N GLU A 23 17.73 -19.39 8.33
CA GLU A 23 16.94 -20.50 8.88
C GLU A 23 15.79 -20.90 7.94
N VAL A 24 15.10 -19.94 7.33
CA VAL A 24 14.01 -20.20 6.37
C VAL A 24 14.51 -20.89 5.09
N ILE A 25 15.71 -20.54 4.61
CA ILE A 25 16.23 -21.04 3.33
C ILE A 25 17.08 -22.30 3.47
N PHE A 26 17.84 -22.43 4.55
CA PHE A 26 18.78 -23.54 4.77
C PHE A 26 18.35 -24.50 5.88
N GLY A 27 17.29 -24.19 6.62
CA GLY A 27 16.67 -25.08 7.60
C GLY A 27 15.62 -26.00 6.98
N ASP A 28 15.06 -26.89 7.80
CA ASP A 28 14.09 -27.90 7.37
C ASP A 28 12.63 -27.51 7.68
N GLU A 29 12.40 -26.38 8.36
CA GLU A 29 11.06 -25.96 8.79
C GLU A 29 10.22 -25.43 7.63
N TRP A 30 10.85 -24.74 6.67
CA TRP A 30 10.16 -24.04 5.60
C TRP A 30 10.55 -24.60 4.22
N PRO A 31 9.61 -24.62 3.26
CA PRO A 31 9.83 -25.21 1.94
C PRO A 31 10.66 -24.34 0.97
N LEU A 32 11.02 -23.11 1.35
CA LEU A 32 11.92 -22.30 0.52
C LEU A 32 13.35 -22.83 0.66
N THR A 33 14.07 -22.85 -0.46
CA THR A 33 15.43 -23.40 -0.54
C THR A 33 16.33 -22.48 -1.36
N PRO A 34 17.65 -22.72 -1.42
CA PRO A 34 18.56 -21.95 -2.25
C PRO A 34 18.25 -22.00 -3.76
N ASP A 35 17.48 -23.00 -4.21
CA ASP A 35 17.00 -23.09 -5.61
C ASP A 35 15.86 -22.10 -5.88
N HIS A 36 15.18 -21.64 -4.84
CA HIS A 36 14.09 -20.67 -4.93
C HIS A 36 14.58 -19.24 -4.71
N VAL A 37 15.47 -19.04 -3.72
CA VAL A 37 16.00 -17.71 -3.37
C VAL A 37 17.52 -17.80 -3.20
N ASP A 38 18.24 -17.16 -4.10
CA ASP A 38 19.66 -16.90 -3.93
C ASP A 38 19.86 -15.78 -2.91
N LEU A 39 20.02 -16.17 -1.65
CA LEU A 39 20.24 -15.23 -0.55
C LEU A 39 21.52 -14.41 -0.70
N SER A 40 22.54 -14.89 -1.44
CA SER A 40 23.79 -14.11 -1.63
C SER A 40 23.55 -12.76 -2.32
N ARG A 41 22.42 -12.66 -3.02
CA ARG A 41 21.95 -11.47 -3.75
C ARG A 41 20.92 -10.66 -2.98
N VAL A 42 20.67 -11.00 -1.72
CA VAL A 42 19.73 -10.31 -0.84
C VAL A 42 20.50 -9.51 0.21
N THR A 43 20.11 -8.24 0.39
CA THR A 43 20.61 -7.35 1.43
C THR A 43 19.50 -7.04 2.43
N PHE A 44 19.80 -7.13 3.73
CA PHE A 44 18.85 -6.83 4.81
C PHE A 44 19.13 -5.46 5.43
N GLU A 45 18.09 -4.67 5.59
CA GLU A 45 18.15 -3.32 6.17
C GLU A 45 17.01 -3.05 7.15
N THR A 46 17.26 -2.16 8.09
CA THR A 46 16.26 -1.64 9.02
C THR A 46 15.90 -0.20 8.66
N SER A 47 14.60 0.07 8.52
CA SER A 47 14.08 1.43 8.39
C SER A 47 13.54 1.96 9.71
N THR A 48 14.07 3.11 10.14
CA THR A 48 13.51 3.91 11.24
C THR A 48 12.37 4.83 10.81
N ARG A 49 12.15 4.99 9.49
CA ARG A 49 11.17 5.92 8.91
C ARG A 49 9.97 5.22 8.27
N MET A 50 10.01 3.90 8.13
CA MET A 50 8.92 3.13 7.51
C MET A 50 7.76 2.99 8.49
N VAL A 51 6.68 3.72 8.21
CA VAL A 51 5.50 3.82 9.10
C VAL A 51 4.22 3.20 8.53
N ARG A 52 4.20 2.85 7.23
CA ARG A 52 3.00 2.36 6.53
C ARG A 52 3.03 0.87 6.19
N ARG A 53 4.21 0.26 6.26
CA ARG A 53 4.48 -1.14 5.90
C ARG A 53 5.37 -1.75 6.96
N HIS A 54 5.31 -3.06 7.09
CA HIS A 54 6.14 -3.80 8.04
C HIS A 54 7.46 -4.27 7.40
N GLY A 55 7.42 -4.57 6.11
CA GLY A 55 8.56 -4.88 5.27
C GLY A 55 8.36 -4.37 3.84
N VAL A 56 9.44 -4.39 3.06
CA VAL A 56 9.39 -4.28 1.60
C VAL A 56 10.63 -4.92 1.00
N CYS A 57 10.44 -5.69 -0.06
CA CYS A 57 11.48 -6.14 -0.97
C CYS A 57 11.56 -5.21 -2.17
N SER A 58 12.74 -4.66 -2.45
CA SER A 58 13.03 -3.86 -3.64
C SER A 58 14.13 -4.51 -4.47
N SER A 59 13.98 -4.52 -5.79
CA SER A 59 14.94 -5.11 -6.74
C SER A 59 15.62 -4.04 -7.59
N ASP A 60 16.85 -4.30 -8.02
CA ASP A 60 17.56 -3.50 -9.03
C ASP A 60 17.19 -3.88 -10.48
N GLY A 61 16.31 -4.86 -10.66
CA GLY A 61 15.90 -5.39 -11.96
C GLY A 61 16.87 -6.42 -12.55
N CYS A 62 18.01 -6.65 -11.90
CA CYS A 62 18.97 -7.71 -12.26
C CYS A 62 18.84 -8.94 -11.37
N GLY A 63 17.97 -8.90 -10.35
CA GLY A 63 17.74 -9.98 -9.38
C GLY A 63 18.42 -9.74 -8.03
N ASN A 64 19.14 -8.63 -7.84
CA ASN A 64 19.62 -8.25 -6.52
C ASN A 64 18.48 -7.57 -5.76
N CYS A 65 18.26 -8.00 -4.53
CA CYS A 65 17.14 -7.56 -3.72
C CYS A 65 17.61 -6.91 -2.42
N THR A 66 16.86 -5.92 -1.95
CA THR A 66 16.99 -5.36 -0.61
C THR A 66 15.68 -5.58 0.13
N ILE A 67 15.72 -6.37 1.20
CA ILE A 67 14.61 -6.54 2.13
C ILE A 67 14.81 -5.54 3.26
N ARG A 68 13.89 -4.57 3.35
CA ARG A 68 13.91 -3.53 4.37
C ARG A 68 12.75 -3.71 5.34
N LEU A 69 13.05 -3.84 6.63
CA LEU A 69 12.05 -4.03 7.69
C LEU A 69 11.83 -2.77 8.52
N SER A 70 10.62 -2.59 9.05
CA SER A 70 10.30 -1.45 9.89
C SER A 70 10.74 -1.69 11.35
N LYS A 71 11.63 -0.82 11.86
CA LYS A 71 11.93 -0.77 13.30
C LYS A 71 10.67 -0.56 14.14
N ARG A 72 9.71 0.21 13.62
CA ARG A 72 8.44 0.48 14.32
C ARG A 72 7.63 -0.80 14.53
N THR A 73 7.64 -1.72 13.57
CA THR A 73 7.01 -3.03 13.75
C THR A 73 7.70 -3.84 14.83
N LEU A 74 9.04 -3.86 14.83
CA LEU A 74 9.79 -4.54 15.89
C LEU A 74 9.42 -3.98 17.27
N ASP A 75 9.40 -2.64 17.41
CA ASP A 75 9.10 -1.97 18.68
C ASP A 75 7.67 -2.26 19.18
N ARG A 76 6.70 -2.46 18.27
CA ARG A 76 5.27 -2.56 18.61
C ARG A 76 4.72 -3.98 18.64
N ALA A 77 5.21 -4.86 17.78
CA ALA A 77 4.70 -6.22 17.59
C ALA A 77 5.76 -7.30 17.87
N GLY A 78 6.99 -6.90 18.15
CA GLY A 78 8.08 -7.83 18.38
C GLY A 78 8.60 -8.49 17.12
N PHE A 79 9.56 -9.40 17.30
CA PHE A 79 10.23 -10.08 16.20
C PHE A 79 9.40 -11.24 15.62
N GLU A 80 8.60 -11.93 16.43
CA GLU A 80 7.74 -13.03 15.95
C GLU A 80 6.78 -12.56 14.85
N ALA A 81 6.18 -11.39 15.01
CA ALA A 81 5.38 -10.77 13.96
C ALA A 81 6.19 -10.50 12.68
N LEU A 82 7.44 -10.06 12.82
CA LEU A 82 8.33 -9.82 11.68
C LEU A 82 8.78 -11.11 10.98
N GLN A 83 8.71 -12.28 11.61
CA GLN A 83 9.06 -13.54 10.94
C GLN A 83 8.12 -13.82 9.76
N GLU A 84 6.81 -13.60 9.91
CA GLU A 84 5.86 -13.69 8.79
C GLU A 84 6.18 -12.65 7.70
N THR A 85 6.49 -11.41 8.11
CA THR A 85 6.94 -10.37 7.16
C THR A 85 8.19 -10.83 6.40
N ILE A 86 9.19 -11.41 7.07
CA ILE A 86 10.42 -11.85 6.41
C ILE A 86 10.13 -12.95 5.40
N ARG A 87 9.33 -13.96 5.75
CA ARG A 87 8.91 -15.01 4.81
C ARG A 87 8.15 -14.42 3.61
N HIS A 88 7.27 -13.44 3.85
CA HIS A 88 6.57 -12.71 2.79
C HIS A 88 7.55 -12.00 1.83
N GLU A 89 8.52 -11.26 2.36
CA GLU A 89 9.49 -10.53 1.53
C GLU A 89 10.46 -11.47 0.80
N LEU A 90 10.72 -12.67 1.34
CA LEU A 90 11.48 -13.72 0.65
C LEU A 90 10.74 -14.29 -0.55
N VAL A 91 9.40 -14.40 -0.51
CA VAL A 91 8.60 -14.74 -1.69
C VAL A 91 8.76 -13.68 -2.78
N HIS A 92 8.77 -12.40 -2.39
CA HIS A 92 9.07 -11.33 -3.35
C HIS A 92 10.50 -11.41 -3.89
N ALA A 93 11.49 -11.79 -3.09
CA ALA A 93 12.84 -12.04 -3.59
C ALA A 93 12.86 -13.20 -4.63
N TYR A 94 12.16 -14.30 -4.35
CA TYR A 94 11.96 -15.40 -5.32
C TYR A 94 11.35 -14.90 -6.64
N GLN A 95 10.26 -14.13 -6.58
CA GLN A 95 9.60 -13.60 -7.78
C GLN A 95 10.53 -12.66 -8.57
N GLN A 96 11.33 -11.83 -7.89
CA GLN A 96 12.27 -10.91 -8.51
C GLN A 96 13.48 -11.62 -9.14
N GLN A 97 13.87 -12.78 -8.61
CA GLN A 97 14.95 -13.61 -9.14
C GLN A 97 14.48 -14.58 -10.23
N THR A 98 13.17 -14.82 -10.34
CA THR A 98 12.59 -15.74 -11.32
C THR A 98 12.14 -15.00 -12.58
N THR A 99 12.75 -15.32 -13.71
CA THR A 99 12.39 -14.73 -15.01
C THR A 99 10.95 -15.04 -15.39
N GLY A 100 10.21 -14.03 -15.83
CA GLY A 100 8.86 -14.20 -16.41
C GLY A 100 7.74 -14.36 -15.39
N VAL A 101 8.00 -14.10 -14.11
CA VAL A 101 7.03 -14.20 -13.02
C VAL A 101 6.53 -12.81 -12.62
N ASP A 102 5.21 -12.69 -12.40
CA ASP A 102 4.62 -11.47 -11.82
C ASP A 102 5.07 -11.29 -10.36
N THR A 103 5.37 -10.04 -10.00
CA THR A 103 5.92 -9.66 -8.67
C THR A 103 4.85 -9.19 -7.69
N GLY A 104 3.58 -9.23 -8.09
CA GLY A 104 2.44 -8.97 -7.22
C GLY A 104 2.02 -10.20 -6.41
N HIS A 105 0.88 -10.10 -5.72
CA HIS A 105 0.27 -11.20 -4.96
C HIS A 105 -0.59 -12.13 -5.82
N GLY A 106 -0.19 -12.33 -7.07
CA GLY A 106 -0.82 -13.24 -8.02
C GLY A 106 -0.52 -14.70 -7.74
N ASP A 107 -0.69 -15.57 -8.73
CA ASP A 107 -0.56 -17.03 -8.54
C ASP A 107 0.85 -17.45 -8.09
N SER A 108 1.87 -16.74 -8.57
CA SER A 108 3.27 -16.94 -8.17
C SER A 108 3.53 -16.68 -6.68
N PHE A 109 2.72 -15.82 -6.04
CA PHE A 109 2.76 -15.58 -4.60
C PHE A 109 1.84 -16.56 -3.85
N LYS A 110 0.61 -16.76 -4.35
CA LYS A 110 -0.43 -17.55 -3.69
C LYS A 110 0.01 -18.98 -3.40
N GLN A 111 0.81 -19.58 -4.29
CA GLN A 111 1.37 -20.90 -4.07
C GLN A 111 2.21 -21.02 -2.78
N TRP A 112 2.74 -19.90 -2.27
CA TRP A 112 3.58 -19.85 -1.07
C TRP A 112 2.82 -19.45 0.19
N VAL A 113 1.53 -19.10 0.10
CA VAL A 113 0.75 -18.61 1.24
C VAL A 113 0.59 -19.66 2.33
N GLU A 114 0.00 -20.82 1.99
CA GLU A 114 -0.13 -21.92 2.95
C GLU A 114 1.23 -22.52 3.34
N PRO A 115 2.16 -22.82 2.40
CA PRO A 115 3.42 -23.46 2.76
C PRO A 115 4.34 -22.61 3.65
N LEU A 116 4.20 -21.28 3.63
CA LEU A 116 4.98 -20.36 4.48
C LEU A 116 4.15 -19.76 5.63
N ALA A 117 2.95 -20.30 5.89
CA ALA A 117 2.03 -19.83 6.92
C ALA A 117 1.86 -18.30 6.87
N LEU A 118 1.54 -17.78 5.69
CA LEU A 118 1.30 -16.36 5.43
C LEU A 118 -0.20 -16.09 5.45
N SER A 119 -0.58 -14.89 5.86
CA SER A 119 -1.98 -14.40 5.77
C SER A 119 -2.49 -14.15 4.34
N GLY A 120 -1.63 -14.27 3.32
CA GLY A 120 -1.98 -14.06 1.91
C GLY A 120 -2.23 -12.59 1.52
N ARG A 121 -2.08 -11.66 2.46
CA ARG A 121 -2.13 -10.20 2.25
C ARG A 121 -0.94 -9.55 2.96
N CYS A 122 -0.74 -8.24 2.76
CA CYS A 122 0.10 -7.48 3.68
C CYS A 122 -0.57 -7.49 5.07
N SER A 123 -0.06 -8.33 5.98
CA SER A 123 -0.54 -8.45 7.35
C SER A 123 -0.45 -7.10 8.07
N THR A 124 -1.40 -6.83 8.97
CA THR A 124 -1.27 -5.74 9.93
C THR A 124 -0.84 -6.39 11.25
N HIS A 125 0.42 -6.19 11.65
CA HIS A 125 1.00 -6.91 12.80
C HIS A 125 0.67 -6.33 14.17
N TYR A 126 0.06 -5.15 14.23
CA TYR A 126 -0.34 -4.51 15.47
C TYR A 126 -1.65 -3.74 15.28
N GLU A 127 -2.42 -3.58 16.35
CA GLU A 127 -3.59 -2.71 16.34
C GLU A 127 -3.18 -1.29 15.96
N LYS A 128 -3.82 -0.77 14.91
CA LYS A 128 -3.51 0.56 14.39
C LYS A 128 -3.97 1.62 15.39
N GLN A 129 -3.03 2.44 15.82
CA GLN A 129 -3.28 3.53 16.74
C GLN A 129 -3.66 4.81 15.97
N PRO A 130 -4.32 5.80 16.60
CA PRO A 130 -4.66 7.04 15.93
C PRO A 130 -3.46 7.72 15.26
N GLU A 131 -2.27 7.67 15.87
CA GLU A 131 -1.04 8.29 15.35
C GLU A 131 -0.53 7.63 14.06
N ASP A 132 -1.07 6.48 13.66
CA ASP A 132 -0.75 5.86 12.37
C ASP A 132 -1.43 6.61 11.21
N TYR A 133 -2.44 7.42 11.49
CA TYR A 133 -3.26 8.09 10.48
C TYR A 133 -3.04 9.59 10.44
N LYS A 134 -3.06 10.14 9.22
CA LYS A 134 -2.98 11.58 8.99
C LYS A 134 -4.31 12.27 9.32
N TYR A 135 -5.41 11.57 9.07
CA TYR A 135 -6.78 11.98 9.36
C TYR A 135 -7.42 10.91 10.23
N ARG A 136 -7.94 11.29 11.39
CA ARG A 136 -8.40 10.37 12.45
C ARG A 136 -9.86 10.62 12.74
N PHE A 137 -10.69 9.60 12.71
CA PHE A 137 -12.11 9.69 13.00
C PHE A 137 -12.38 9.32 14.45
N TYR A 138 -13.18 10.14 15.12
CA TYR A 138 -13.64 9.91 16.47
C TYR A 138 -15.16 10.06 16.51
N CYS A 139 -15.82 9.19 17.25
CA CYS A 139 -17.25 9.35 17.54
C CYS A 139 -17.44 10.53 18.49
N ILE A 140 -18.41 11.42 18.17
CA ILE A 140 -18.74 12.55 19.04
C ILE A 140 -19.38 12.13 20.37
N ASP A 141 -20.13 11.02 20.36
CA ASP A 141 -20.85 10.48 21.53
C ASP A 141 -19.99 9.52 22.37
N GLY A 142 -18.67 9.51 22.14
CA GLY A 142 -17.73 8.87 23.08
C GLY A 142 -17.42 7.40 22.84
N CYS A 143 -17.78 6.82 21.68
CA CYS A 143 -17.25 5.50 21.28
C CYS A 143 -15.73 5.50 21.05
N GLY A 144 -15.09 6.67 21.07
CA GLY A 144 -13.65 6.82 20.95
C GLY A 144 -13.16 6.83 19.50
N PHE A 145 -11.95 6.33 19.30
CA PHE A 145 -11.31 6.26 18.00
C PHE A 145 -11.97 5.20 17.12
N ILE A 146 -12.42 5.60 15.94
CA ILE A 146 -13.11 4.72 15.00
C ILE A 146 -12.17 4.19 13.92
N GLY A 147 -11.15 4.97 13.54
CA GLY A 147 -10.22 4.62 12.47
C GLY A 147 -9.64 5.87 11.81
N GLY A 148 -8.92 5.71 10.69
CA GLY A 148 -8.35 6.87 10.02
C GLY A 148 -8.00 6.69 8.55
N ARG A 149 -7.43 7.74 7.96
CA ARG A 149 -6.92 7.79 6.59
C ARG A 149 -5.53 8.41 6.57
N HIS A 150 -4.67 7.90 5.70
CA HIS A 150 -3.34 8.49 5.49
C HIS A 150 -3.33 9.64 4.46
N ARG A 151 -4.45 9.83 3.74
CA ARG A 151 -4.67 10.89 2.75
C ARG A 151 -6.09 11.45 2.88
N TRP A 152 -6.31 12.63 2.31
CA TRP A 152 -7.66 13.20 2.19
C TRP A 152 -8.53 12.24 1.36
N SER A 153 -9.81 12.12 1.73
CA SER A 153 -10.76 11.24 1.04
C SER A 153 -12.18 11.77 1.23
N VAL A 154 -13.11 11.30 0.41
CA VAL A 154 -14.55 11.63 0.54
C VAL A 154 -15.06 11.38 1.97
N ALA A 155 -14.59 10.33 2.64
CA ALA A 155 -14.97 10.07 4.04
C ALA A 155 -14.46 11.14 5.02
N VAL A 156 -13.32 11.79 4.73
CA VAL A 156 -12.82 12.92 5.53
C VAL A 156 -13.72 14.13 5.32
N ALA A 157 -14.01 14.49 4.06
CA ALA A 157 -14.91 15.60 3.74
C ALA A 157 -16.31 15.40 4.36
N ARG A 158 -16.91 14.23 4.15
CA ARG A 158 -18.22 13.90 4.73
C ARG A 158 -18.26 13.93 6.26
N ALA A 159 -17.15 13.62 6.94
CA ALA A 159 -17.10 13.73 8.40
C ALA A 159 -17.08 15.21 8.85
N ILE A 160 -16.40 16.08 8.12
CA ILE A 160 -16.41 17.53 8.36
C ILE A 160 -17.83 18.09 8.13
N GLU A 161 -18.48 17.66 7.05
CA GLU A 161 -19.86 18.04 6.70
C GLU A 161 -20.93 17.42 7.64
N GLY A 162 -20.54 16.56 8.59
CA GLY A 162 -21.46 15.92 9.54
C GLY A 162 -22.32 14.80 8.94
N THR A 163 -21.95 14.24 7.78
CA THR A 163 -22.68 13.17 7.09
C THR A 163 -22.07 11.78 7.26
N GLN A 164 -20.90 11.65 7.90
CA GLN A 164 -20.38 10.36 8.36
C GLN A 164 -20.85 10.04 9.77
N ILE A 165 -21.32 8.79 9.94
CA ILE A 165 -21.84 8.27 11.20
C ILE A 165 -20.99 7.12 11.75
N CYS A 166 -21.02 6.98 13.06
CA CYS A 166 -20.41 5.89 13.79
C CYS A 166 -21.22 4.61 13.55
N GLY A 167 -20.59 3.55 13.05
CA GLY A 167 -21.26 2.26 12.85
C GLY A 167 -21.67 1.53 14.13
N THR A 168 -21.44 2.11 15.32
CA THR A 168 -21.80 1.51 16.61
C THR A 168 -22.98 2.21 17.28
N CYS A 169 -23.08 3.54 17.18
CA CYS A 169 -24.09 4.34 17.87
C CYS A 169 -24.82 5.32 16.96
N ASP A 170 -24.54 5.30 15.65
CA ASP A 170 -25.10 6.20 14.62
C ASP A 170 -24.86 7.71 14.82
N ALA A 171 -24.14 8.10 15.88
CA ALA A 171 -23.71 9.47 16.10
C ALA A 171 -22.73 9.94 15.02
N GLN A 172 -22.63 11.25 14.79
CA GLN A 172 -21.70 11.79 13.80
C GLN A 172 -20.23 11.51 14.18
N LEU A 173 -19.36 11.49 13.17
CA LEU A 173 -17.93 11.40 13.37
C LEU A 173 -17.29 12.78 13.25
N ARG A 174 -16.46 13.15 14.23
CA ARG A 174 -15.49 14.24 14.05
C ARG A 174 -14.22 13.70 13.42
N VAL A 175 -13.53 14.52 12.64
CA VAL A 175 -12.23 14.17 12.07
C VAL A 175 -11.15 15.12 12.53
N GLU A 176 -10.00 14.57 12.94
CA GLU A 176 -8.79 15.33 13.25
C GLU A 176 -7.76 15.14 12.14
N GLY A 177 -7.24 16.24 11.60
CA GLY A 177 -6.08 16.27 10.71
C GLY A 177 -4.75 16.36 11.47
N PRO A 178 -3.65 16.66 10.77
CA PRO A 178 -2.33 16.86 11.39
C PRO A 178 -2.29 18.00 12.41
N ASN A 179 -3.14 19.02 12.21
CA ASN A 179 -3.13 20.26 12.98
C ASN A 179 -4.29 20.36 13.99
N GLY A 180 -4.97 19.26 14.28
CA GLY A 180 -6.12 19.23 15.20
C GLY A 180 -7.44 18.92 14.50
N VAL A 181 -8.55 19.28 15.13
CA VAL A 181 -9.91 19.04 14.63
C VAL A 181 -10.12 19.81 13.32
N LEU A 182 -10.80 19.18 12.37
CA LEU A 182 -11.25 19.81 11.14
C LEU A 182 -12.77 20.01 11.24
N ASP A 183 -13.18 21.24 11.55
CA ASP A 183 -14.60 21.62 11.64
C ASP A 183 -15.10 22.21 10.31
N GLU A 184 -14.19 22.62 9.43
CA GLU A 184 -14.47 23.13 8.09
C GLU A 184 -13.49 22.53 7.09
N ILE A 185 -13.93 22.39 5.83
CA ILE A 185 -13.06 21.97 4.74
C ILE A 185 -12.09 23.13 4.49
N PRO A 186 -10.75 22.94 4.60
CA PRO A 186 -9.81 24.04 4.45
C PRO A 186 -9.94 24.70 3.07
N GLU A 187 -9.82 26.02 2.96
CA GLU A 187 -10.03 26.75 1.68
C GLU A 187 -9.21 26.19 0.49
N TRP A 188 -7.98 25.72 0.72
CA TRP A 188 -7.14 25.08 -0.32
C TRP A 188 -7.66 23.69 -0.77
N ARG A 189 -8.73 23.22 -0.14
CA ARG A 189 -9.44 21.95 -0.29
C ARG A 189 -10.94 22.12 -0.34
N ASP A 190 -11.46 23.35 -0.30
CA ASP A 190 -12.88 23.59 -0.53
C ASP A 190 -13.17 22.92 -1.86
N ASP A 191 -13.86 21.78 -1.76
CA ASP A 191 -14.20 20.95 -2.89
C ASP A 191 -15.37 21.71 -3.52
N THR A 192 -15.10 22.90 -4.08
CA THR A 192 -15.91 23.44 -5.16
C THR A 192 -16.13 22.24 -6.08
N PRO A 193 -17.39 21.85 -6.35
CA PRO A 193 -17.66 20.75 -7.26
C PRO A 193 -16.78 21.00 -8.46
N PHE A 194 -15.91 20.05 -8.79
CA PHE A 194 -14.91 20.27 -9.84
C PHE A 194 -15.67 20.83 -11.03
N ASP A 195 -15.37 22.06 -11.42
CA ASP A 195 -15.95 22.59 -12.62
C ASP A 195 -15.45 21.66 -13.73
N GLU A 196 -16.36 20.97 -14.41
CA GLU A 196 -15.99 20.05 -15.48
C GLU A 196 -15.15 20.79 -16.52
N ASP A 197 -15.35 22.11 -16.63
CA ASP A 197 -14.61 23.06 -17.46
C ASP A 197 -13.14 23.27 -17.03
N ASP A 198 -12.78 23.00 -15.78
CA ASP A 198 -11.39 23.06 -15.28
C ASP A 198 -10.57 21.81 -15.63
N LEU A 199 -11.24 20.71 -16.01
CA LEU A 199 -10.62 19.43 -16.27
C LEU A 199 -10.24 19.30 -17.73
N ARG A 200 -8.94 19.40 -18.02
CA ARG A 200 -8.40 19.10 -19.36
C ARG A 200 -8.47 17.63 -19.75
N TYR A 201 -8.51 16.73 -18.77
CA TYR A 201 -8.56 15.29 -18.96
C TYR A 201 -9.64 14.70 -18.05
N ARG A 202 -10.77 14.33 -18.63
CA ARG A 202 -11.94 13.80 -17.92
C ARG A 202 -12.00 12.29 -18.09
N PHE A 203 -12.29 11.55 -17.02
CA PHE A 203 -12.38 10.09 -17.03
C PHE A 203 -13.85 9.69 -16.94
N TYR A 204 -14.36 8.95 -17.93
CA TYR A 204 -15.71 8.43 -17.92
C TYR A 204 -15.69 6.92 -17.86
N CYS A 205 -16.43 6.37 -16.92
CA CYS A 205 -16.75 4.95 -16.90
C CYS A 205 -18.07 4.73 -17.64
N GLU A 206 -18.15 3.69 -18.47
CA GLU A 206 -19.37 3.32 -19.19
C GLU A 206 -20.59 3.16 -18.26
N ASN A 207 -20.37 2.71 -17.02
CA ASN A 207 -21.42 2.39 -16.05
C ASN A 207 -21.68 3.51 -15.04
N CYS A 208 -20.71 4.40 -14.81
CA CYS A 208 -20.77 5.40 -13.73
C CYS A 208 -20.72 6.85 -14.24
N GLY A 209 -20.52 7.08 -15.53
CA GLY A 209 -20.34 8.42 -16.09
C GLY A 209 -19.00 9.03 -15.68
N LEU A 210 -18.95 10.35 -15.46
CA LEU A 210 -17.74 11.06 -15.07
C LEU A 210 -17.28 10.62 -13.67
N ILE A 211 -16.15 9.91 -13.60
CA ILE A 211 -15.57 9.40 -12.35
C ILE A 211 -14.42 10.28 -11.82
N GLY A 212 -14.05 11.34 -12.56
CA GLY A 212 -13.08 12.33 -12.14
C GLY A 212 -12.21 12.83 -13.30
N GLY A 213 -11.11 13.53 -12.99
CA GLY A 213 -10.22 14.02 -14.04
C GLY A 213 -8.90 14.61 -13.54
N ARG A 214 -8.12 15.19 -14.46
CA ARG A 214 -6.85 15.88 -14.21
C ARG A 214 -6.78 17.17 -15.02
N ARG A 215 -6.19 18.21 -14.42
CA ARG A 215 -5.95 19.50 -15.06
C ARG A 215 -4.77 19.50 -16.05
N GLN A 216 -3.93 18.46 -16.00
CA GLN A 216 -2.73 18.32 -16.82
C GLN A 216 -2.41 16.84 -17.08
N MET A 217 -1.70 16.59 -18.18
CA MET A 217 -1.20 15.26 -18.53
C MET A 217 -0.28 14.74 -17.42
N CYS A 218 -0.59 13.55 -16.87
CA CYS A 218 0.22 12.95 -15.81
C CYS A 218 0.19 11.41 -15.89
N LYS A 219 0.95 10.74 -15.02
CA LYS A 219 1.02 9.27 -14.96
C LYS A 219 -0.36 8.63 -14.81
N THR A 220 -1.30 9.26 -14.11
CA THR A 220 -2.66 8.74 -13.98
C THR A 220 -3.41 8.79 -15.30
N VAL A 221 -3.35 9.92 -16.03
CA VAL A 221 -4.01 10.05 -17.35
C VAL A 221 -3.50 8.96 -18.30
N ARG A 222 -2.18 8.79 -18.40
CA ARG A 222 -1.59 7.72 -19.24
C ARG A 222 -2.04 6.33 -18.82
N ARG A 223 -2.14 6.05 -17.52
CA ARG A 223 -2.63 4.77 -17.02
C ARG A 223 -4.09 4.50 -17.38
N VAL A 224 -4.95 5.52 -17.38
CA VAL A 224 -6.35 5.37 -17.79
C VAL A 224 -6.42 5.12 -19.29
N VAL A 225 -5.72 5.94 -20.09
CA VAL A 225 -5.67 5.79 -21.56
C VAL A 225 -5.11 4.43 -22.01
N HIS A 226 -4.18 3.84 -21.25
CA HIS A 226 -3.65 2.50 -21.51
C HIS A 226 -4.49 1.36 -20.89
N GLY A 227 -5.70 1.62 -20.38
CA GLY A 227 -6.58 0.59 -19.80
C GLY A 227 -6.06 -0.05 -18.51
N ALA A 228 -5.11 0.60 -17.82
CA ALA A 228 -4.46 0.08 -16.61
C ALA A 228 -5.08 0.62 -15.30
N THR A 229 -6.38 0.96 -15.35
CA THR A 229 -7.16 1.53 -14.25
C THR A 229 -8.54 0.87 -14.21
N ILE A 230 -9.03 0.57 -13.02
CA ILE A 230 -10.38 0.06 -12.77
C ILE A 230 -11.23 1.15 -12.10
N CYS A 231 -12.53 1.14 -12.38
CA CYS A 231 -13.46 2.06 -11.75
C CYS A 231 -13.59 1.69 -10.26
N GLU A 232 -13.26 2.61 -9.35
CA GLU A 232 -13.34 2.35 -7.90
C GLU A 232 -14.79 2.17 -7.39
N HIS A 233 -15.79 2.40 -8.24
CA HIS A 233 -17.22 2.30 -7.90
C HIS A 233 -17.91 1.05 -8.45
N CYS A 234 -17.51 0.53 -9.62
CA CYS A 234 -18.20 -0.59 -10.28
C CYS A 234 -17.25 -1.65 -10.86
N ASP A 235 -15.95 -1.53 -10.60
CA ASP A 235 -14.89 -2.43 -11.08
C ASP A 235 -14.78 -2.59 -12.61
N SER A 236 -15.48 -1.77 -13.41
CA SER A 236 -15.32 -1.77 -14.87
C SER A 236 -13.92 -1.32 -15.27
N LEU A 237 -13.38 -2.00 -16.29
CA LEU A 237 -12.13 -1.66 -16.98
C LEU A 237 -12.37 -0.65 -18.12
N GLU A 238 -13.63 -0.45 -18.52
CA GLU A 238 -14.02 0.43 -19.61
C GLU A 238 -14.12 1.87 -19.08
N ILE A 239 -12.95 2.51 -19.04
CA ILE A 239 -12.80 3.91 -18.65
C ILE A 239 -12.17 4.69 -19.81
N GLU A 240 -12.97 5.55 -20.44
CA GLU A 240 -12.50 6.45 -21.47
C GLU A 240 -11.92 7.73 -20.87
N THR A 241 -10.90 8.30 -21.52
CA THR A 241 -10.40 9.64 -21.21
C THR A 241 -10.83 10.60 -22.31
N ARG A 242 -11.42 11.73 -21.95
CA ARG A 242 -11.80 12.80 -22.89
C ARG A 242 -11.02 14.08 -22.60
N ASP A 243 -10.69 14.83 -23.64
CA ASP A 243 -10.09 16.16 -23.53
C ASP A 243 -11.13 17.24 -23.13
N GLU A 244 -10.68 18.49 -23.00
CA GLU A 244 -11.53 19.65 -22.71
C GLU A 244 -12.64 19.87 -23.74
N SER A 245 -12.39 19.49 -25.00
CA SER A 245 -13.34 19.57 -26.12
C SER A 245 -14.27 18.35 -26.22
N GLY A 246 -14.11 17.35 -25.34
CA GLY A 246 -14.89 16.12 -25.32
C GLY A 246 -14.41 15.03 -26.28
N ASN A 247 -13.25 15.20 -26.92
CA ASN A 247 -12.67 14.18 -27.80
C ASN A 247 -12.05 13.06 -26.98
N ILE A 248 -12.21 11.81 -27.41
CA ILE A 248 -11.57 10.66 -26.77
C ILE A 248 -10.06 10.72 -27.01
N ILE A 249 -9.29 10.63 -25.94
CA ILE A 249 -7.83 10.54 -25.96
C ILE A 249 -7.44 9.07 -25.93
N THR A 250 -6.74 8.66 -26.97
CA THR A 250 -6.22 7.30 -27.11
C THR A 250 -4.72 7.28 -26.88
N SER A 251 -4.12 6.08 -26.86
CA SER A 251 -2.68 5.91 -26.73
C SER A 251 -1.88 6.61 -27.85
N ASN A 252 -2.50 6.93 -28.98
CA ASN A 252 -1.87 7.60 -30.10
C ASN A 252 -1.77 9.12 -29.91
N ASP A 253 -2.48 9.66 -28.92
CA ASP A 253 -2.57 11.09 -28.60
C ASP A 253 -1.67 11.48 -27.40
N LEU A 254 -0.92 10.51 -26.85
CA LEU A 254 -0.08 10.63 -25.63
C LEU A 254 1.37 11.04 -25.88
#